data_AF-A0A448WXH9-F1
#
_entry.id   AF-A0A448WXH9-F1
#
_cell.length_a   1.000
_cell.length_b   1.000
_cell.length_c   1.000
_cell.angle_alpha   90.00
_cell.angle_beta   90.00
_cell.angle_gamma   90.00
#
_symmetry.space_group_name_H-M   'P 1'
#
loop_
_entity.id
_entity.type
_entity.pdbx_description
1 polymer ?
#
loop_
_entity_poly.entity_id
_entity_poly.type
_entity_poly.pdbx_seq_one_letter_code
_entity_poly.pdbx_strand_id
1 'polypeptide(L)'
;MFLQRIRGDLNLAESTIGVQTTRKTFDPFIILKARDFIRLLSRSTPLEQAVRVLEDDIFADIIEMHLIKKKRFIKRRNRLVGHEGETLKAIELATDCHITILGKTVSAVRKIVDECIHDNIHPAYTIKRLIVMQKLASDPTKKDVSWEPFLPKAKKKALSKRWKPIN
;
A
#
# COMPACT_ATOMS: atom_id res chain seq x y z
N MET A 1 3.74 27.91 -3.86
CA MET A 1 4.09 26.97 -2.76
C MET A 1 4.19 27.79 -1.48
N PHE A 2 3.12 27.85 -0.68
CA PHE A 2 3.15 28.61 0.57
C PHE A 2 4.14 27.93 1.52
N LEU A 3 5.19 28.63 1.94
CA LEU A 3 6.13 28.14 2.95
C LEU A 3 5.36 27.89 4.26
N GLN A 4 4.97 26.64 4.50
CA GLN A 4 4.37 26.23 5.76
C GLN A 4 5.43 26.31 6.85
N ARG A 5 5.23 27.22 7.81
CA ARG A 5 6.18 27.51 8.89
C ARG A 5 5.95 26.54 10.06
N ILE A 6 6.48 25.34 9.93
CA ILE A 6 6.50 24.30 10.97
C ILE A 6 7.92 24.16 11.48
N ARG A 7 8.08 23.90 12.78
CA ARG A 7 9.38 23.60 13.38
C ARG A 7 9.58 22.08 13.39
N GLY A 8 10.72 21.63 12.87
CA GLY A 8 11.19 20.25 13.01
C GLY A 8 12.43 20.22 13.90
N ASP A 9 12.42 19.37 14.92
CA ASP A 9 13.57 19.15 15.80
C ASP A 9 14.05 17.70 15.61
N LEU A 10 15.35 17.50 15.35
CA LEU A 10 15.98 16.19 15.20
C LEU A 10 16.93 15.98 16.38
N ASN A 11 16.63 15.03 17.26
CA ASN A 11 17.50 14.65 18.34
C ASN A 11 18.25 13.36 17.98
N LEU A 12 19.53 13.49 17.63
CA LEU A 12 20.39 12.36 17.25
C LEU A 12 20.72 11.44 18.43
N ALA A 13 20.79 11.97 19.66
CA ALA A 13 21.12 11.19 20.84
C ALA A 13 19.96 10.24 21.23
N GLU A 14 18.73 10.74 21.16
CA GLU A 14 17.53 9.95 21.45
C GLU A 14 16.97 9.22 20.21
N SER A 15 17.52 9.50 19.02
CA SER A 15 16.99 9.01 17.73
C SER A 15 15.51 9.37 17.52
N THR A 16 15.12 10.58 17.93
CA THR A 16 13.75 11.08 17.82
C THR A 16 13.64 12.23 16.82
N ILE A 17 12.50 12.29 16.15
CA ILE A 17 12.14 13.37 15.22
C ILE A 17 10.84 13.97 15.73
N GLY A 18 10.87 15.26 16.08
CA GLY A 18 9.73 16.02 16.56
C GLY A 18 9.27 17.03 15.52
N VAL A 19 7.96 17.25 15.43
CA VAL A 19 7.36 18.36 14.68
C VAL A 19 6.43 19.15 15.59
N GLN A 20 6.51 20.47 15.48
CA GLN A 20 5.74 21.40 16.30
C GLN A 20 5.18 22.53 15.43
N THR A 21 3.93 22.89 15.67
CA THR A 21 3.32 24.08 15.08
C THR A 21 3.93 25.35 15.71
N THR A 22 3.98 26.42 14.93
CA THR A 22 4.49 27.72 15.38
C THR A 22 3.36 28.76 15.32
N ARG A 23 3.53 29.91 15.98
CA ARG A 23 2.56 31.03 15.87
C ARG A 23 2.41 31.57 14.44
N LYS A 24 3.29 31.18 13.51
CA LYS A 24 3.30 31.59 12.11
C LYS A 24 2.74 30.50 11.18
N THR A 25 2.26 29.37 11.71
CA THR A 25 1.65 28.30 10.92
C THR A 25 0.27 28.75 10.44
N PHE A 26 0.11 28.91 9.13
CA PHE A 26 -1.15 29.37 8.52
C PHE A 26 -2.19 28.25 8.41
N ASP A 27 -1.75 27.07 7.95
CA ASP A 27 -2.61 25.88 7.84
C ASP A 27 -2.49 25.02 9.10
N PRO A 28 -3.55 24.81 9.89
CA PRO A 28 -3.51 23.97 11.08
C PRO A 28 -3.38 22.47 10.77
N PHE A 29 -3.82 21.99 9.60
CA PHE A 29 -3.84 20.56 9.26
C PHE A 29 -2.48 20.03 8.84
N ILE A 30 -1.56 20.91 8.46
CA ILE A 30 -0.23 20.51 7.99
C ILE A 30 0.56 19.69 9.01
N ILE A 31 0.27 19.84 10.32
CA ILE A 31 0.93 19.05 11.37
C ILE A 31 0.64 17.55 11.23
N LEU A 32 -0.55 17.19 10.72
CA LEU A 32 -0.92 15.80 10.48
C LEU A 32 -0.13 15.20 9.32
N LYS A 33 0.07 15.97 8.25
CA LYS A 33 0.90 15.55 7.12
C LYS A 33 2.38 15.47 7.50
N ALA A 34 2.87 16.42 8.28
CA ALA A 34 4.24 16.40 8.80
C ALA A 34 4.51 15.17 9.68
N ARG A 35 3.52 14.76 10.49
CA ARG A 35 3.56 13.50 11.24
C ARG A 35 3.66 12.29 10.31
N ASP A 36 2.85 12.23 9.27
CA ASP A 36 2.82 11.09 8.35
C ASP A 36 4.09 11.04 7.47
N PHE A 37 4.64 12.20 7.11
CA PHE A 37 5.98 12.35 6.52
C PHE A 37 7.08 11.76 7.41
N ILE A 38 7.13 12.11 8.70
CA ILE A 38 8.11 11.54 9.64
C ILE A 38 7.94 10.02 9.74
N ARG A 39 6.71 9.52 9.81
CA ARG A 39 6.45 8.09 9.86
C ARG A 39 6.96 7.36 8.62
N LEU A 40 6.83 7.96 7.43
CA LEU A 40 7.40 7.39 6.21
C LEU A 40 8.92 7.36 6.22
N LEU A 41 9.57 8.41 6.73
CA LEU A 41 11.02 8.46 6.90
C LEU A 41 11.50 7.38 7.88
N SER A 42 10.78 7.18 8.99
CA SER A 42 11.07 6.09 9.95
C SER A 42 10.94 4.69 9.32
N ARG A 43 10.27 4.56 8.16
CA ARG A 43 10.16 3.32 7.39
C ARG A 43 11.13 3.23 6.22
N SER A 44 12.19 4.06 6.22
CA SER A 44 13.23 4.07 5.19
C SER A 44 12.70 4.41 3.80
N THR A 45 11.62 5.19 3.70
CA THR A 45 11.13 5.70 2.42
C THR A 45 12.08 6.81 1.94
N PRO A 46 12.48 6.83 0.65
CA PRO A 46 13.31 7.91 0.10
C PRO A 46 12.68 9.29 0.33
N LEU A 47 13.52 10.27 0.64
CA LEU A 47 13.07 11.63 0.98
C LEU A 47 12.23 12.25 -0.14
N GLU A 48 12.66 12.10 -1.39
CA GLU A 48 11.97 12.61 -2.58
C GLU A 48 10.52 12.12 -2.68
N GLN A 49 10.27 10.89 -2.25
CA GLN A 49 8.93 10.33 -2.26
C GLN A 49 8.14 10.74 -1.02
N ALA A 50 8.78 10.76 0.14
CA ALA A 50 8.12 11.13 1.39
C ALA A 50 7.58 12.57 1.34
N VAL A 51 8.32 13.51 0.74
CA VAL A 51 7.93 14.93 0.63
C VAL A 51 6.59 15.10 -0.09
N ARG A 52 6.24 14.21 -1.02
CA ARG A 52 4.97 14.25 -1.75
C ARG A 52 3.74 14.20 -0.83
N VAL A 53 3.84 13.58 0.35
CA VAL A 53 2.74 13.50 1.34
C VAL A 53 2.37 14.85 1.93
N LEU A 54 3.19 15.88 1.76
CA LEU A 54 2.85 17.24 2.18
C LEU A 54 1.82 17.89 1.24
N GLU A 55 1.65 17.37 0.02
CA GLU A 55 0.63 17.81 -0.94
C GLU A 55 -0.79 17.40 -0.48
N ASP A 56 -1.83 18.10 -0.95
CA ASP A 56 -3.21 17.89 -0.47
C ASP A 56 -3.85 16.58 -0.95
N ASP A 57 -3.47 16.10 -2.13
CA ASP A 57 -4.08 14.93 -2.76
C ASP A 57 -3.36 13.61 -2.42
N ILE A 58 -2.25 13.68 -1.68
CA ILE A 58 -1.37 12.54 -1.43
C ILE A 58 -1.49 12.11 0.02
N PHE A 59 -1.80 10.82 0.20
CA PHE A 59 -1.98 10.20 1.50
C PHE A 59 -0.93 9.11 1.72
N ALA A 60 -0.47 8.97 2.97
CA ALA A 60 0.36 7.86 3.39
C ALA A 60 -0.47 6.87 4.21
N ASP A 61 -0.38 5.59 3.87
CA ASP A 61 -0.91 4.51 4.71
C ASP A 61 0.23 3.55 5.07
N ILE A 62 0.24 3.09 6.32
CA ILE A 62 1.22 2.15 6.85
C ILE A 62 0.44 0.95 7.39
N ILE A 63 0.58 -0.17 6.70
CA ILE A 63 -0.18 -1.38 6.96
C ILE A 63 0.73 -2.39 7.65
N GLU A 64 0.29 -2.88 8.80
CA GLU A 64 0.95 -3.97 9.50
C GLU A 64 0.50 -5.31 8.94
N MET A 65 1.44 -6.09 8.42
CA MET A 65 1.21 -7.45 7.96
C MET A 65 1.51 -8.42 9.10
N HIS A 66 0.47 -8.99 9.71
CA HIS A 66 0.64 -10.04 10.70
C HIS A 66 0.11 -11.38 10.18
N LEU A 67 0.87 -12.45 10.41
CA LEU A 67 0.41 -13.81 10.15
C LEU A 67 0.99 -14.76 11.19
N ILE A 68 0.15 -15.64 11.73
CA ILE A 68 0.50 -16.56 12.84
C ILE A 68 1.72 -17.44 12.48
N LYS A 69 1.82 -17.89 11.22
CA LYS A 69 2.88 -18.80 10.76
C LYS A 69 3.98 -18.08 9.99
N LYS A 70 5.18 -17.94 10.59
CA LYS A 70 6.37 -17.28 10.00
C LYS A 70 6.75 -17.79 8.60
N LYS A 71 6.77 -19.12 8.38
CA LYS A 71 7.11 -19.70 7.05
C LYS A 71 6.11 -19.29 5.97
N ARG A 72 4.82 -19.20 6.31
CA ARG A 72 3.77 -18.79 5.37
C ARG A 72 3.86 -17.28 5.08
N PHE A 73 4.17 -16.49 6.11
CA PHE A 73 4.37 -15.04 5.99
C PHE A 73 5.48 -14.72 4.97
N ILE A 74 6.66 -15.32 5.13
CA ILE A 74 7.80 -15.10 4.23
C ILE A 74 7.44 -15.45 2.78
N LYS A 75 6.78 -16.60 2.56
CA LYS A 75 6.34 -17.00 1.21
C LYS A 75 5.34 -16.01 0.59
N ARG A 76 4.36 -15.51 1.35
CA ARG A 76 3.37 -14.55 0.84
C ARG A 76 3.98 -13.16 0.62
N ARG A 77 4.87 -12.71 1.50
CA ARG A 77 5.62 -11.46 1.32
C ARG A 77 6.50 -11.50 0.07
N ASN A 78 7.26 -12.58 -0.13
CA ASN A 78 8.10 -12.72 -1.32
C ASN A 78 7.26 -12.76 -2.61
N ARG A 79 6.05 -13.30 -2.55
CA ARG A 79 5.10 -13.25 -3.67
C ARG A 79 4.63 -11.82 -3.98
N LEU A 80 4.41 -10.99 -2.95
CA LEU A 80 4.03 -9.59 -3.12
C LEU A 80 5.14 -8.77 -3.79
N VAL A 81 6.40 -9.02 -3.40
CA VAL A 81 7.59 -8.42 -4.04
C VAL A 81 7.73 -8.91 -5.49
N GLY A 82 7.57 -10.22 -5.72
CA GLY A 82 7.85 -10.85 -7.01
C GLY A 82 9.33 -11.19 -7.19
N HIS A 83 9.67 -11.71 -8.37
CA HIS A 83 11.07 -11.88 -8.77
C HIS A 83 11.67 -10.49 -8.98
N GLU A 84 12.80 -10.18 -8.35
CA GLU A 84 13.51 -8.88 -8.47
C GLU A 84 12.63 -7.62 -8.27
N GLY A 85 11.47 -7.73 -7.62
CA GLY A 85 10.57 -6.59 -7.42
C GLY A 85 9.60 -6.31 -8.58
N GLU A 86 9.54 -7.15 -9.62
CA GLU A 86 8.67 -6.93 -10.79
C GLU A 86 7.19 -6.77 -10.42
N THR A 87 6.66 -7.63 -9.55
CA THR A 87 5.26 -7.58 -9.10
C THR A 87 4.98 -6.28 -8.36
N LEU A 88 5.91 -5.86 -7.50
CA LEU A 88 5.80 -4.60 -6.76
C LEU A 88 5.77 -3.43 -7.74
N LYS A 89 6.68 -3.41 -8.72
CA LYS A 89 6.71 -2.33 -9.72
C LYS A 89 5.46 -2.29 -10.57
N ALA A 90 4.90 -3.45 -10.93
CA ALA A 90 3.65 -3.52 -11.65
C ALA A 90 2.46 -2.98 -10.83
N ILE A 91 2.44 -3.20 -9.51
CA ILE A 91 1.42 -2.61 -8.63
C ILE A 91 1.58 -1.10 -8.55
N GLU A 92 2.81 -0.60 -8.40
CA GLU A 92 3.09 0.84 -8.39
C GLU A 92 2.55 1.52 -9.66
N LEU A 93 2.88 0.98 -10.83
CA LEU A 93 2.40 1.51 -12.12
C LEU A 93 0.88 1.42 -12.26
N ALA A 94 0.25 0.36 -11.75
CA ALA A 94 -1.19 0.17 -11.83
C ALA A 94 -1.99 1.03 -10.82
N THR A 95 -1.34 1.57 -9.79
CA THR A 95 -2.01 2.35 -8.74
C THR A 95 -1.55 3.80 -8.64
N ASP A 96 -0.50 4.16 -9.37
CA ASP A 96 0.22 5.44 -9.25
C ASP A 96 0.66 5.73 -7.80
N CYS A 97 1.01 4.66 -7.08
CA CYS A 97 1.48 4.72 -5.70
C CYS A 97 2.93 4.27 -5.62
N HIS A 98 3.67 4.78 -4.64
CA HIS A 98 4.98 4.25 -4.29
C HIS A 98 4.84 3.26 -3.14
N ILE A 99 5.48 2.09 -3.25
CA ILE A 99 5.32 1.02 -2.28
C ILE A 99 6.64 0.69 -1.60
N THR A 100 6.67 0.77 -0.27
CA THR A 100 7.82 0.33 0.52
C THR A 100 7.45 -0.86 1.39
N ILE A 101 8.30 -1.91 1.35
CA ILE A 101 8.12 -3.11 2.16
C ILE A 101 9.27 -3.21 3.15
N LEU A 102 8.98 -3.02 4.44
CA LEU A 102 9.96 -3.12 5.51
C LEU A 102 9.55 -4.17 6.54
N GLY A 103 10.19 -5.34 6.49
CA GLY A 103 10.00 -6.38 7.50
C GLY A 103 8.57 -6.92 7.53
N LYS A 104 7.76 -6.42 8.49
CA LYS A 104 6.35 -6.74 8.72
C LYS A 104 5.39 -5.62 8.34
N THR A 105 5.90 -4.43 8.03
CA THR A 105 5.07 -3.27 7.67
C THR A 105 5.24 -2.94 6.20
N VAL A 106 4.17 -2.48 5.56
CA VAL A 106 4.16 -2.07 4.16
C VAL A 106 3.47 -0.72 4.06
N SER A 107 4.08 0.21 3.34
CA SER A 107 3.39 1.41 2.88
C SER A 107 2.86 1.14 1.48
N ALA A 108 1.56 0.93 1.33
CA ALA A 108 0.91 0.60 0.07
C ALA A 108 -0.61 0.80 0.16
N VAL A 109 -1.31 0.44 -0.93
CA VAL A 109 -2.77 0.34 -0.95
C VAL A 109 -3.23 -0.87 -0.13
N ARG A 110 -3.98 -0.60 0.96
CA ARG A 110 -4.45 -1.58 1.95
C ARG A 110 -5.09 -2.84 1.37
N LYS A 111 -6.00 -2.66 0.41
CA LYS A 111 -6.76 -3.77 -0.20
C LYS A 111 -5.85 -4.83 -0.84
N ILE A 112 -4.79 -4.42 -1.53
CA ILE A 112 -3.89 -5.34 -2.23
C ILE A 112 -3.09 -6.17 -1.23
N VAL A 113 -2.63 -5.53 -0.15
CA VAL A 113 -1.90 -6.19 0.93
C VAL A 113 -2.81 -7.18 1.65
N ASP A 114 -4.04 -6.76 1.97
CA ASP A 114 -5.00 -7.62 2.67
C ASP A 114 -5.37 -8.87 1.85
N GLU A 115 -5.67 -8.72 0.56
CA GLU A 115 -5.98 -9.84 -0.36
C GLU A 115 -4.80 -10.81 -0.50
N CYS A 116 -3.57 -10.30 -0.60
CA CYS A 116 -2.38 -11.12 -0.78
C CYS A 116 -1.97 -11.84 0.52
N ILE A 117 -2.08 -11.16 1.67
CA ILE A 117 -1.57 -11.64 2.95
C ILE A 117 -2.59 -12.41 3.76
N HIS A 118 -3.86 -12.00 3.79
CA HIS A 118 -4.91 -12.68 4.54
C HIS A 118 -5.63 -13.70 3.65
N ASP A 119 -6.16 -13.26 2.50
CA ASP A 119 -7.04 -14.08 1.64
C ASP A 119 -6.31 -15.07 0.72
N ASN A 120 -4.99 -15.06 0.73
CA ASN A 120 -4.15 -15.97 -0.06
C ASN A 120 -4.34 -15.83 -1.58
N ILE A 121 -4.80 -14.66 -2.05
CA ILE A 121 -4.97 -14.39 -3.47
C ILE A 121 -3.60 -14.01 -4.05
N HIS A 122 -3.29 -14.44 -5.28
CA HIS A 122 -2.02 -14.08 -5.92
C HIS A 122 -2.10 -12.63 -6.44
N PRO A 123 -1.11 -11.75 -6.20
CA PRO A 123 -1.16 -10.33 -6.57
C PRO A 123 -1.34 -10.12 -8.07
N ALA A 124 -0.87 -11.05 -8.91
CA ALA A 124 -1.15 -11.05 -10.35
C ALA A 124 -2.66 -10.96 -10.71
N TYR A 125 -3.57 -11.53 -9.90
CA TYR A 125 -5.02 -11.37 -10.12
C TYR A 125 -5.46 -9.94 -9.81
N THR A 126 -4.99 -9.37 -8.70
CA THR A 126 -5.29 -8.00 -8.31
C THR A 126 -4.75 -7.00 -9.34
N ILE A 127 -3.52 -7.19 -9.83
CA ILE A 127 -2.93 -6.38 -10.91
C ILE A 127 -3.80 -6.46 -12.18
N LYS A 128 -4.16 -7.67 -12.64
CA LYS A 128 -5.04 -7.83 -13.81
C LYS A 128 -6.37 -7.13 -13.62
N ARG A 129 -6.95 -7.23 -12.41
CA ARG A 129 -8.20 -6.55 -12.06
C ARG A 129 -8.05 -5.04 -12.15
N LEU A 130 -6.97 -4.47 -11.62
CA LEU A 130 -6.69 -3.03 -11.68
C LEU A 130 -6.51 -2.54 -13.13
N ILE A 131 -5.74 -3.26 -13.94
CA ILE A 131 -5.55 -2.91 -15.36
C ILE A 131 -6.88 -2.92 -16.11
N VAL A 132 -7.73 -3.92 -15.87
CA VAL A 132 -9.07 -3.98 -16.48
C VAL A 132 -9.93 -2.81 -15.99
N MET A 133 -9.89 -2.48 -14.70
CA MET A 133 -10.62 -1.32 -14.17
C MET A 133 -10.16 -0.01 -14.81
N GLN A 134 -8.86 0.21 -14.98
CA GLN A 134 -8.32 1.41 -15.64
C GLN A 134 -8.79 1.53 -17.10
N LYS A 135 -8.80 0.40 -17.83
CA LYS A 135 -9.32 0.36 -19.21
C LYS A 135 -10.82 0.67 -19.26
N LEU A 136 -11.61 0.04 -18.40
CA LEU A 136 -13.05 0.27 -18.31
C LEU A 136 -13.39 1.71 -17.89
N ALA A 137 -12.58 2.32 -17.03
CA ALA A 137 -12.73 3.72 -16.62
C ALA A 137 -12.42 4.70 -17.77
N SER A 138 -11.53 4.32 -18.67
CA SER A 138 -11.18 5.12 -19.86
C SER A 138 -12.26 5.06 -20.94
N ASP A 139 -13.02 3.96 -21.00
CA ASP A 139 -14.09 3.77 -21.99
C ASP A 139 -15.33 4.63 -21.63
N PRO A 140 -15.75 5.60 -22.47
CA PRO A 140 -16.87 6.48 -22.17
C PRO A 140 -18.23 5.75 -22.14
N THR A 141 -18.35 4.62 -22.84
CA THR A 141 -19.61 3.85 -22.98
C THR A 141 -19.98 3.04 -21.74
N LYS A 142 -19.03 2.78 -20.84
CA LYS A 142 -19.21 1.87 -19.70
C LYS A 142 -19.28 2.57 -18.35
N LYS A 143 -19.42 3.90 -18.33
CA LYS A 143 -19.46 4.70 -17.10
C LYS A 143 -20.68 4.38 -16.23
N ASP A 144 -21.83 4.13 -16.84
CA ASP A 144 -23.10 3.91 -16.12
C ASP A 144 -23.43 2.43 -15.87
N VAL A 145 -22.58 1.50 -16.31
CA VAL A 145 -22.82 0.05 -16.23
C VAL A 145 -21.99 -0.56 -15.11
N SER A 146 -22.55 -1.53 -14.37
CA SER A 146 -21.79 -2.28 -13.36
C SER A 146 -20.60 -3.02 -13.98
N TRP A 147 -19.41 -2.83 -13.41
CA TRP A 147 -18.17 -3.43 -13.91
C TRP A 147 -17.94 -4.87 -13.45
N GLU A 148 -18.71 -5.38 -12.49
CA GLU A 148 -18.50 -6.71 -11.90
C GLU A 148 -18.42 -7.89 -12.89
N PRO A 149 -19.20 -7.93 -13.98
CA PRO A 149 -19.13 -9.03 -14.95
C PRO A 149 -17.80 -9.09 -15.69
N PHE A 150 -17.13 -7.94 -15.87
CA PHE A 150 -15.90 -7.82 -16.64
C PHE A 150 -14.65 -8.10 -15.79
N LEU A 151 -14.79 -8.09 -14.46
CA LEU A 151 -13.65 -8.23 -13.56
C LEU A 151 -13.29 -9.70 -13.34
N PRO A 152 -12.00 -10.08 -13.46
CA PRO A 152 -11.57 -11.44 -13.24
C PRO A 152 -11.75 -11.82 -11.76
N LYS A 153 -12.60 -12.83 -11.50
CA LYS A 153 -12.82 -13.36 -10.15
C LYS A 153 -11.81 -14.46 -9.84
N ALA A 154 -11.20 -14.40 -8.66
CA ALA A 154 -10.34 -15.48 -8.19
C ALA A 154 -11.20 -16.75 -7.96
N LYS A 155 -10.97 -17.79 -8.76
CA LYS A 155 -11.65 -19.08 -8.58
C LYS A 155 -11.12 -19.72 -7.29
N LYS A 156 -11.97 -19.85 -6.27
CA LYS A 156 -11.67 -20.70 -5.12
C LYS A 156 -11.61 -22.14 -5.64
N LYS A 157 -10.44 -22.76 -5.61
CA LYS A 157 -10.35 -24.21 -5.83
C LYS A 157 -11.08 -24.89 -4.67
N ALA A 158 -12.28 -25.39 -4.91
CA ALA A 158 -12.89 -26.36 -4.02
C ALA A 158 -11.91 -27.53 -3.93
N LEU A 159 -11.47 -27.86 -2.71
CA LEU A 159 -10.64 -29.04 -2.50
C LEU A 159 -11.40 -30.24 -3.09
N SER A 160 -10.72 -31.06 -3.90
CA SER A 160 -11.23 -32.38 -4.26
C SER A 160 -11.66 -33.05 -2.96
N LYS A 161 -12.92 -33.51 -2.89
CA LYS A 161 -13.39 -34.35 -1.79
C LYS A 161 -12.48 -35.58 -1.80
N ARG A 162 -11.50 -35.59 -0.91
CA ARG A 162 -10.62 -36.74 -0.73
C ARG A 162 -11.52 -37.90 -0.31
N TRP A 163 -11.65 -38.91 -1.16
CA TRP A 163 -12.39 -40.12 -0.83
C TRP A 163 -11.71 -40.73 0.41
N LYS A 164 -12.46 -40.83 1.51
CA LYS A 164 -12.03 -41.57 2.69
C LYS A 164 -12.51 -43.02 2.47
N PRO A 165 -11.64 -44.03 2.56
CA PRO A 165 -12.12 -45.40 2.58
C PRO A 165 -13.07 -45.56 3.77
N ILE A 166 -14.20 -46.21 3.55
CA ILE A 166 -15.12 -46.62 4.60
C ILE A 166 -14.46 -47.84 5.26
N ASN A 167 -14.09 -47.70 6.53
CA ASN A 167 -13.71 -48.86 7.35
C ASN A 167 -14.95 -49.67 7.70
#